data_AF-A0A3M8VI85-F1
#
_entry.id   AF-A0A3M8VI85-F1
#
_cell.length_a   1.000
_cell.length_b   1.000
_cell.length_c   1.000
_cell.angle_alpha   90.00
_cell.angle_beta   90.00
_cell.angle_gamma   90.00
#
_symmetry.space_group_name_H-M   'P 1'
#
loop_
_entity.id
_entity.type
_entity.pdbx_description
1 polymer ?
#
loop_
_entity_poly.entity_id
_entity_poly.type
_entity_poly.pdbx_seq_one_letter_code
_entity_poly.pdbx_strand_id
1 'polypeptide(L)'
;VPAALVVAGDGPLRARLEARARAEDLPAAFLGHVGDRARLAALQASADVVLAPGPAETFGLAALEALACGSPVVVSALSALPDIVGPAGATAADNGAAFADAVAQVLARPEPVRRATARVRAERYGWPAAVDAFLAAHDAPRVQPDGRIPARTATGGAR
;
A
#
# COMPACT_ATOMS: atom_id res chain seq x y z
N VAL A 1 -12.75 -20.87 -4.34
CA VAL A 1 -12.96 -19.69 -5.20
C VAL A 1 -11.95 -19.79 -6.34
N PRO A 2 -12.35 -19.70 -7.62
CA PRO A 2 -11.38 -19.58 -8.70
C PRO A 2 -10.60 -18.28 -8.51
N ALA A 3 -9.27 -18.34 -8.49
CA ALA A 3 -8.41 -17.20 -8.25
C ALA A 3 -7.25 -17.19 -9.26
N ALA A 4 -6.80 -16.00 -9.64
CA ALA A 4 -5.61 -15.81 -10.45
C ALA A 4 -4.71 -14.78 -9.78
N LEU A 5 -3.40 -15.01 -9.82
CA LEU A 5 -2.38 -14.11 -9.29
C LEU A 5 -1.77 -13.29 -10.43
N VAL A 6 -1.79 -11.97 -10.30
CA VAL A 6 -1.05 -11.09 -11.21
C VAL A 6 0.12 -10.46 -10.46
N VAL A 7 1.33 -10.69 -10.96
CA VAL A 7 2.57 -10.10 -10.42
C VAL A 7 3.01 -8.98 -11.35
N ALA A 8 2.79 -7.73 -10.90
CA ALA A 8 3.32 -6.53 -11.55
C ALA A 8 4.58 -6.08 -10.83
N GLY A 9 5.72 -6.23 -11.47
CA GLY A 9 7.05 -6.02 -10.91
C GLY A 9 8.06 -6.97 -11.52
N ASP A 10 9.33 -6.70 -11.25
CA ASP A 10 10.43 -7.57 -11.65
C ASP A 10 11.40 -7.74 -10.47
N GLY A 11 12.30 -8.70 -10.55
CA GLY A 11 13.30 -8.94 -9.53
C GLY A 11 14.05 -10.26 -9.72
N PRO A 12 15.06 -10.51 -8.87
CA PRO A 12 15.95 -11.66 -9.00
C PRO A 12 15.22 -13.01 -8.89
N LEU A 13 14.03 -13.04 -8.28
CA LEU A 13 13.23 -14.25 -8.12
C LEU A 13 12.30 -14.55 -9.30
N ARG A 14 12.16 -13.65 -10.28
CA ARG A 14 11.17 -13.77 -11.37
C ARG A 14 11.25 -15.11 -12.09
N ALA A 15 12.44 -15.48 -12.60
CA ALA A 15 12.63 -16.71 -13.36
C ALA A 15 12.24 -17.96 -12.55
N ARG A 16 12.59 -17.98 -11.26
CA ARG A 16 12.25 -19.08 -10.34
C ARG A 16 10.73 -19.16 -10.09
N LEU A 17 10.07 -18.03 -9.88
CA LEU A 17 8.63 -17.97 -9.65
C LEU A 17 7.83 -18.36 -10.89
N GLU A 18 8.22 -17.88 -12.07
CA GLU A 18 7.60 -18.27 -13.34
C GLU A 18 7.76 -19.76 -13.64
N ALA A 19 8.96 -20.31 -13.41
CA ALA A 19 9.21 -21.74 -13.60
C ALA A 19 8.34 -22.59 -12.67
N ARG A 20 8.21 -22.17 -11.40
CA ARG A 20 7.34 -22.84 -10.44
C ARG A 20 5.87 -22.78 -10.86
N ALA A 21 5.38 -21.61 -11.24
CA ALA A 21 3.99 -21.45 -11.68
C ALA A 21 3.65 -22.35 -12.88
N ARG A 22 4.57 -22.47 -13.86
CA ARG A 22 4.42 -23.39 -14.99
C ARG A 22 4.45 -24.86 -14.58
N ALA A 23 5.37 -25.24 -13.68
CA ALA A 23 5.52 -26.63 -13.25
C ALA A 23 4.33 -27.12 -12.40
N GLU A 24 3.70 -26.22 -11.64
CA GLU A 24 2.57 -26.50 -10.77
C GLU A 24 1.21 -26.15 -11.41
N ASP A 25 1.18 -25.75 -12.69
CA ASP A 25 -0.03 -25.31 -13.42
C ASP A 25 -0.85 -24.24 -12.66
N LEU A 26 -0.14 -23.29 -12.04
CA LEU A 26 -0.77 -22.25 -11.23
C LEU A 26 -1.31 -21.12 -12.13
N PRO A 27 -2.50 -20.57 -11.83
CA PRO A 27 -3.08 -19.45 -12.57
C PRO A 27 -2.37 -18.13 -12.19
N ALA A 28 -1.13 -17.96 -12.64
CA ALA A 28 -0.29 -16.80 -12.34
C ALA A 28 0.24 -16.12 -13.62
N ALA A 29 0.07 -14.81 -13.70
CA ALA A 29 0.59 -13.97 -14.77
C ALA A 29 1.67 -13.01 -14.25
N PHE A 30 2.80 -12.94 -14.96
CA PHE A 30 3.92 -12.07 -14.62
C PHE A 30 4.04 -10.97 -15.66
N LEU A 31 3.75 -9.73 -15.28
CA LEU A 31 3.70 -8.59 -16.20
C LEU A 31 5.06 -7.89 -16.38
N GLY A 32 6.04 -8.20 -15.51
CA GLY A 32 7.25 -7.41 -15.40
C GLY A 32 6.97 -6.02 -14.83
N HIS A 33 7.93 -5.11 -14.99
CA HIS A 33 7.79 -3.72 -14.55
C HIS A 33 6.69 -2.98 -15.33
N VAL A 34 5.77 -2.34 -14.62
CA VAL A 34 4.69 -1.50 -15.19
C VAL A 34 5.03 -0.03 -14.92
N GLY A 35 5.65 0.63 -15.90
CA GLY A 35 6.08 2.03 -15.76
C GLY A 35 4.97 3.08 -15.95
N ASP A 36 3.87 2.71 -16.60
CA ASP A 36 2.73 3.63 -16.80
C ASP A 36 1.84 3.68 -15.55
N ARG A 37 1.70 4.88 -14.98
CA ARG A 37 0.99 5.10 -13.71
C ARG A 37 -0.50 4.84 -13.84
N ALA A 38 -1.11 5.23 -14.95
CA ALA A 38 -2.55 5.03 -15.17
C ALA A 38 -2.87 3.53 -15.29
N ARG A 39 -2.04 2.78 -16.00
CA ARG A 39 -2.13 1.33 -16.14
C ARG A 39 -1.90 0.62 -14.80
N LEU A 40 -0.93 1.05 -13.99
CA LEU A 40 -0.70 0.46 -12.67
C LEU A 40 -1.89 0.70 -11.74
N ALA A 41 -2.43 1.93 -11.71
CA ALA A 41 -3.62 2.26 -10.93
C ALA A 41 -4.85 1.47 -11.38
N ALA A 42 -5.07 1.34 -12.70
CA ALA A 42 -6.15 0.52 -13.24
C ALA A 42 -6.00 -0.95 -12.86
N LEU A 43 -4.77 -1.48 -12.91
CA LEU A 43 -4.48 -2.85 -12.48
C LEU A 43 -4.80 -3.04 -11.00
N GLN A 44 -4.31 -2.15 -10.13
CA GLN A 44 -4.60 -2.21 -8.70
C GLN A 44 -6.10 -2.09 -8.42
N ALA A 45 -6.81 -1.15 -9.06
CA ALA A 45 -8.25 -0.95 -8.90
C ALA A 45 -9.08 -2.17 -9.36
N SER A 46 -8.58 -2.91 -10.35
CA SER A 46 -9.25 -4.12 -10.86
C SER A 46 -9.08 -5.35 -9.96
N ALA A 47 -8.11 -5.33 -9.03
CA ALA A 47 -7.88 -6.45 -8.12
C ALA A 47 -8.96 -6.54 -7.03
N ASP A 48 -9.37 -7.76 -6.68
CA ASP A 48 -10.24 -8.00 -5.52
C ASP A 48 -9.50 -7.80 -4.18
N VAL A 49 -8.19 -8.06 -4.19
CA VAL A 49 -7.26 -7.93 -3.07
C VAL A 49 -5.84 -7.77 -3.61
N VAL A 50 -5.01 -6.99 -2.91
CA VAL A 50 -3.57 -6.86 -3.19
C VAL A 50 -2.77 -7.49 -2.06
N LEU A 51 -1.63 -8.11 -2.38
CA LEU A 51 -0.75 -8.72 -1.40
C LEU A 51 0.52 -7.88 -1.24
N ALA A 52 0.90 -7.60 0.01
CA ALA A 52 2.24 -7.11 0.36
C ALA A 52 2.89 -8.13 1.32
N PRO A 53 3.43 -9.24 0.79
CA PRO A 53 3.90 -10.37 1.60
C PRO A 53 5.31 -10.18 2.16
N GLY A 54 5.96 -9.04 1.89
CA GLY A 54 7.31 -8.76 2.38
C GLY A 54 7.34 -8.59 3.90
N PRO A 55 8.13 -9.39 4.65
CA PRO A 55 8.25 -9.23 6.10
C PRO A 55 9.07 -7.99 6.48
N ALA A 56 9.99 -7.57 5.60
CA ALA A 56 10.84 -6.40 5.80
C ALA A 56 10.28 -5.17 5.05
N GLU A 57 9.00 -4.86 5.30
CA GLU A 57 8.34 -3.67 4.74
C GLU A 57 8.22 -2.58 5.80
N THR A 58 8.65 -1.37 5.44
CA THR A 58 8.66 -0.20 6.35
C THR A 58 7.38 0.61 6.23
N PHE A 59 7.13 1.23 5.08
CA PHE A 59 5.93 2.05 4.86
C PHE A 59 4.97 1.47 3.82
N GLY A 60 5.47 0.69 2.85
CA GLY A 60 4.64 -0.03 1.90
C GLY A 60 3.83 0.90 0.98
N LEU A 61 4.51 1.76 0.22
CA LEU A 61 3.85 2.66 -0.74
C LEU A 61 2.93 1.92 -1.70
N ALA A 62 3.35 0.75 -2.21
CA ALA A 62 2.52 -0.06 -3.10
C ALA A 62 1.21 -0.55 -2.43
N ALA A 63 1.25 -0.87 -1.12
CA ALA A 63 0.05 -1.19 -0.36
C ALA A 63 -0.85 0.04 -0.21
N LEU A 64 -0.28 1.20 0.09
CA LEU A 64 -1.04 2.44 0.22
C LEU A 64 -1.66 2.89 -1.11
N GLU A 65 -0.95 2.74 -2.23
CA GLU A 65 -1.46 2.99 -3.58
C GLU A 65 -2.63 2.07 -3.92
N ALA A 66 -2.54 0.78 -3.56
CA ALA A 66 -3.65 -0.16 -3.71
C ALA A 66 -4.87 0.28 -2.89
N LEU A 67 -4.67 0.69 -1.63
CA LEU A 67 -5.74 1.25 -0.80
C LEU A 67 -6.36 2.50 -1.44
N ALA A 68 -5.55 3.38 -2.00
CA ALA A 68 -6.02 4.59 -2.70
C ALA A 68 -6.84 4.25 -3.94
N CYS A 69 -6.52 3.15 -4.62
CA CYS A 69 -7.29 2.58 -5.74
C CYS A 69 -8.56 1.85 -5.28
N GLY A 70 -8.83 1.78 -3.98
CA GLY A 70 -10.00 1.12 -3.41
C GLY A 70 -9.84 -0.40 -3.28
N SER A 71 -8.63 -0.93 -3.35
CA SER A 71 -8.37 -2.36 -3.25
C SER A 71 -7.82 -2.71 -1.87
N PRO A 72 -8.46 -3.63 -1.12
CA PRO A 72 -7.98 -4.02 0.20
C PRO A 72 -6.65 -4.76 0.09
N VAL A 73 -5.86 -4.73 1.16
CA VAL A 73 -4.50 -5.31 1.16
C VAL A 73 -4.35 -6.36 2.25
N VAL A 74 -3.70 -7.49 1.93
CA VAL A 74 -3.22 -8.46 2.91
C VAL A 74 -1.72 -8.29 3.07
N VAL A 75 -1.27 -8.13 4.32
CA VAL A 75 0.12 -7.80 4.64
C VAL A 75 0.75 -8.83 5.57
N SER A 76 2.08 -8.91 5.55
CA SER A 76 2.85 -9.65 6.53
C SER A 76 2.66 -9.09 7.95
N ALA A 77 2.46 -9.96 8.93
CA ALA A 77 2.44 -9.65 10.35
C ALA A 77 3.80 -9.17 10.90
N LEU A 78 4.89 -9.50 10.23
CA LEU A 78 6.23 -9.11 10.65
C LEU A 78 6.66 -7.75 10.09
N SER A 79 5.88 -7.18 9.16
CA SER A 79 6.12 -5.85 8.61
C SER A 79 5.58 -4.73 9.51
N ALA A 80 5.90 -3.48 9.18
CA ALA A 80 5.26 -2.31 9.79
C ALA A 80 3.89 -1.97 9.16
N LEU A 81 3.42 -2.75 8.19
CA LEU A 81 2.16 -2.49 7.47
C LEU A 81 0.87 -2.84 8.22
N PRO A 82 0.80 -3.71 9.26
CA PRO A 82 -0.45 -4.00 9.97
C PRO A 82 -1.12 -2.72 10.48
N ASP A 83 -0.34 -1.81 11.07
CA ASP A 83 -0.84 -0.53 11.53
C ASP A 83 -1.23 0.37 10.38
N ILE A 84 -0.48 0.38 9.27
CA ILE A 84 -0.77 1.21 8.10
C ILE A 84 -2.07 0.78 7.42
N VAL A 85 -2.31 -0.52 7.27
CA VAL A 85 -3.51 -1.06 6.63
C VAL A 85 -4.72 -1.02 7.55
N GLY A 86 -4.56 -1.34 8.83
CA GLY A 86 -5.66 -1.35 9.81
C GLY A 86 -6.89 -2.10 9.29
N PRO A 87 -8.11 -1.53 9.41
CA PRO A 87 -9.35 -2.23 9.03
C PRO A 87 -9.53 -2.39 7.51
N ALA A 88 -8.72 -1.73 6.69
CA ALA A 88 -8.84 -1.79 5.24
C ALA A 88 -8.33 -3.10 4.62
N GLY A 89 -7.83 -4.01 5.44
CA GLY A 89 -7.25 -5.26 4.98
C GLY A 89 -7.22 -6.31 6.06
N ALA A 90 -6.20 -7.16 6.00
CA ALA A 90 -5.91 -8.16 7.00
C ALA A 90 -4.40 -8.41 7.10
N THR A 91 -4.00 -9.04 8.19
CA THR A 91 -2.62 -9.38 8.49
C THR A 91 -2.47 -10.90 8.50
N ALA A 92 -1.38 -11.40 7.91
CA ALA A 92 -1.10 -12.83 7.81
C ALA A 92 0.29 -13.17 8.37
N ALA A 93 0.44 -14.36 8.94
CA ALA A 93 1.76 -14.92 9.18
C ALA A 93 2.49 -15.18 7.85
N ASP A 94 3.82 -15.24 7.86
CA ASP A 94 4.65 -15.32 6.65
C ASP A 94 4.71 -16.71 6.00
N ASN A 95 3.54 -17.25 5.70
CA ASN A 95 3.38 -18.49 4.97
C ASN A 95 2.12 -18.44 4.08
N GLY A 96 2.12 -19.24 3.02
CA GLY A 96 1.06 -19.20 2.01
C GLY A 96 -0.35 -19.52 2.55
N ALA A 97 -0.46 -20.41 3.53
CA ALA A 97 -1.76 -20.78 4.10
C ALA A 97 -2.39 -19.61 4.86
N ALA A 98 -1.61 -18.93 5.70
CA ALA A 98 -2.09 -17.76 6.44
C ALA A 98 -2.49 -16.60 5.50
N PHE A 99 -1.75 -16.39 4.40
CA PHE A 99 -2.13 -15.41 3.39
C PHE A 99 -3.44 -15.80 2.68
N ALA A 100 -3.64 -17.08 2.35
CA ALA A 100 -4.88 -17.56 1.75
C ALA A 100 -6.09 -17.35 2.68
N ASP A 101 -5.93 -17.66 3.97
CA ASP A 101 -6.97 -17.44 4.98
C ASP A 101 -7.31 -15.95 5.14
N ALA A 102 -6.29 -15.09 5.21
CA ALA A 102 -6.49 -13.64 5.30
C ALA A 102 -7.16 -13.06 4.04
N VAL A 103 -6.81 -13.56 2.85
CA VAL A 103 -7.52 -13.22 1.61
C VAL A 103 -8.99 -13.61 1.69
N ALA A 104 -9.28 -14.84 2.11
CA ALA A 104 -10.67 -15.31 2.25
C ALA A 104 -11.47 -14.44 3.24
N GLN A 105 -10.86 -14.04 4.36
CA GLN A 105 -11.49 -13.14 5.35
C GLN A 105 -11.79 -11.75 4.77
N VAL A 106 -10.88 -11.19 3.97
CA VAL A 106 -11.10 -9.90 3.30
C VAL A 106 -12.22 -10.02 2.25
N LEU A 107 -12.22 -11.08 1.45
CA LEU A 107 -13.21 -11.31 0.40
C LEU A 107 -14.62 -11.63 0.94
N ALA A 108 -14.72 -12.16 2.16
CA ALA A 108 -15.99 -12.37 2.85
C ALA A 108 -16.70 -11.05 3.22
N ARG A 109 -15.99 -9.91 3.23
CA ARG A 109 -16.59 -8.59 3.47
C ARG A 109 -17.30 -8.12 2.20
N PRO A 110 -18.48 -7.48 2.29
CA PRO A 110 -19.18 -6.93 1.12
C PRO A 110 -18.27 -6.01 0.30
N GLU A 111 -18.30 -6.13 -1.03
CA GLU A 111 -17.41 -5.38 -1.91
C GLU A 111 -17.47 -3.86 -1.70
N PRO A 112 -18.67 -3.24 -1.65
CA PRO A 112 -18.74 -1.80 -1.43
C PRO A 112 -18.08 -1.37 -0.11
N VAL A 113 -18.18 -2.20 0.93
CA VAL A 113 -17.64 -1.93 2.26
C VAL A 113 -16.11 -2.02 2.25
N ARG A 114 -15.54 -3.09 1.72
CA ARG A 114 -14.07 -3.25 1.69
C ARG A 114 -13.41 -2.18 0.81
N ARG A 115 -14.01 -1.82 -0.33
CA ARG A 115 -13.48 -0.76 -1.20
C ARG A 115 -13.56 0.63 -0.56
N ALA A 116 -14.69 0.98 0.06
CA ALA A 116 -14.84 2.25 0.76
C ALA A 116 -13.86 2.35 1.95
N THR A 117 -13.70 1.27 2.72
CA THR A 117 -12.76 1.22 3.86
C THR A 117 -11.32 1.42 3.39
N ALA A 118 -10.94 0.80 2.27
CA ALA A 118 -9.63 1.00 1.65
C ALA A 118 -9.36 2.46 1.29
N ARG A 119 -10.33 3.11 0.63
CA ARG A 119 -10.21 4.52 0.26
C ARG A 119 -10.08 5.45 1.48
N VAL A 120 -10.97 5.29 2.46
CA VAL A 120 -10.94 6.07 3.71
C VAL A 120 -9.63 5.88 4.47
N ARG A 121 -9.04 4.68 4.42
CA ARG A 121 -7.74 4.43 5.05
C ARG A 121 -6.62 5.17 4.33
N ALA A 122 -6.59 5.12 3.00
CA ALA A 122 -5.56 5.78 2.21
C ALA A 122 -5.55 7.30 2.41
N GLU A 123 -6.71 7.92 2.55
CA GLU A 123 -6.85 9.38 2.73
C GLU A 123 -6.20 9.91 4.02
N ARG A 124 -5.92 9.04 5.00
CA ARG A 124 -5.15 9.39 6.20
C ARG A 124 -3.66 9.63 5.95
N TYR A 125 -3.15 9.19 4.80
CA TYR A 125 -1.74 9.26 4.42
C TYR A 125 -1.52 10.14 3.19
N GLY A 126 -2.44 11.06 2.92
CA GLY A 126 -2.34 11.98 1.79
C GLY A 126 -1.14 12.93 1.88
N TRP A 127 -0.68 13.39 0.72
CA TRP A 127 0.43 14.34 0.61
C TRP A 127 0.32 15.58 1.50
N PRO A 128 -0.84 16.26 1.62
CA PRO A 128 -0.94 17.42 2.51
C PRO A 128 -0.58 17.08 3.97
N ALA A 129 -1.09 15.96 4.49
CA ALA A 129 -0.81 15.53 5.86
C ALA A 129 0.66 15.14 6.05
N ALA A 130 1.26 14.46 5.06
CA ALA A 130 2.68 14.09 5.08
C ALA A 130 3.59 15.32 5.06
N VAL A 131 3.28 16.30 4.20
CA VAL A 131 4.03 17.56 4.11
C VAL A 131 3.89 18.38 5.40
N ASP A 132 2.67 18.51 5.93
CA ASP A 132 2.43 19.21 7.20
C ASP A 132 3.21 18.57 8.36
N ALA A 133 3.19 17.24 8.47
CA ALA A 133 3.93 16.51 9.48
C ALA A 133 5.45 16.68 9.31
N PHE A 134 5.95 16.63 8.08
CA PHE A 134 7.36 16.86 7.78
C PHE A 134 7.80 18.27 8.18
N LEU A 135 7.06 19.30 7.78
CA LEU A 135 7.39 20.70 8.14
C LEU A 135 7.33 20.91 9.66
N ALA A 136 6.32 20.37 10.33
CA ALA A 136 6.20 20.46 11.79
C ALA A 136 7.38 19.78 12.51
N ALA A 137 7.84 18.62 12.03
CA ALA A 137 8.98 17.91 12.62
C ALA A 137 10.33 18.66 12.49
N HIS A 138 10.40 19.66 11.60
CA HIS A 138 11.59 20.49 11.38
C HIS A 138 11.43 21.93 11.88
N ASP A 139 10.37 22.21 12.66
CA ASP A 139 10.01 23.57 13.11
C ASP A 139 9.92 24.59 11.95
N ALA A 140 9.56 24.11 10.75
CA ALA A 140 9.50 24.95 9.56
C ALA A 140 8.22 25.80 9.58
N PRO A 141 8.31 27.10 9.23
CA PRO A 141 7.14 27.97 9.18
C PRO A 141 6.17 27.48 8.10
N ARG A 142 4.88 27.39 8.44
CA ARG A 142 3.84 27.04 7.46
C ARG A 142 3.76 28.12 6.40
N VAL A 143 3.93 27.73 5.14
CA VAL A 143 3.70 28.61 4.00
C VAL A 143 2.18 28.82 3.88
N GLN A 144 1.75 30.07 3.91
CA GLN A 144 0.34 30.41 3.71
C GLN A 144 -0.08 30.05 2.27
N PRO A 145 -1.38 29.76 2.01
CA PRO A 145 -1.85 29.34 0.68
C PRO A 145 -1.55 30.34 -0.46
N ASP A 146 -1.24 31.60 -0.13
CA ASP A 146 -0.82 32.65 -1.05
C ASP A 146 0.69 32.66 -1.36
N GLY A 147 1.43 31.64 -0.91
CA GLY A 147 2.87 31.50 -1.11
C GLY A 147 3.73 32.34 -0.15
N ARG A 148 3.13 33.06 0.81
CA ARG A 148 3.90 33.84 1.78
C ARG A 148 4.45 32.96 2.88
N ILE A 149 5.76 33.05 3.08
CA ILE A 149 6.42 32.51 4.28
C ILE A 149 6.26 33.57 5.38
N PRO A 150 5.61 33.26 6.52
CA PRO A 150 5.55 34.20 7.63
C PRO A 150 6.96 34.52 8.11
N ALA A 151 7.24 35.81 8.33
CA ALA A 151 8.54 36.25 8.80
C ALA A 151 8.88 35.52 10.11
N ARG A 152 10.06 34.91 10.18
CA ARG A 152 10.57 34.32 11.42
C ARG A 152 10.57 35.40 12.49
N THR A 153 9.74 35.25 13.52
CA THR A 153 9.87 36.05 14.74
C THR A 153 11.23 35.70 15.33
N ALA A 154 12.18 36.64 15.24
CA ALA A 154 13.44 36.53 15.95
C ALA A 154 13.10 36.45 17.44
N THR A 155 13.29 35.28 18.06
CA THR A 155 13.36 35.16 19.50
C THR A 155 14.57 35.99 19.93
N GLY A 156 14.30 37.24 20.30
CA GLY A 156 15.28 38.14 20.87
C GLY A 156 15.78 37.54 22.18
N GLY A 157 16.98 36.97 22.14
CA GLY A 157 17.75 36.71 23.35
C GLY A 157 18.10 38.05 23.99
N ALA A 158 17.33 38.45 24.98
CA ALA A 158 17.72 39.45 25.95
C ALA A 158 18.10 38.70 27.25
N ARG A 159 19.42 38.57 27.42
CA ARG A 159 20.22 38.46 28.66
C ARG A 159 19.74 37.53 29.76
#